data_AF-A0A7W1K2Z1-F1
#
_entry.id   AF-A0A7W1K2Z1-F1
#
_cell.length_a   1.000
_cell.length_b   1.000
_cell.length_c   1.000
_cell.angle_alpha   90.00
_cell.angle_beta   90.00
_cell.angle_gamma   90.00
#
_symmetry.space_group_name_H-M   'P 1'
#
loop_
_entity.id
_entity.type
_entity.pdbx_description
1 polymer ?
#
loop_
_entity_poly.entity_id
_entity_poly.type
_entity_poly.pdbx_seq_one_letter_code
_entity_poly.pdbx_strand_id
1 'polypeptide(L)' 'FRRRGNRSVEIALRSCPFRDLLEEHRELVCMVHRGLLEGMLEGSHPRLHLRSFEPLVDRGSVCRLVAGE' A
#
# COMPACT_ATOMS: atom_id res chain seq x y z
N PHE A 1 9.34 5.29 -5.81
CA PHE A 1 9.24 3.82 -5.98
C PHE A 1 10.63 3.28 -6.28
N ARG A 2 10.91 2.02 -5.94
CA ARG A 2 12.19 1.33 -6.15
C ARG A 2 11.90 -0.01 -6.82
N ARG A 3 12.60 -0.35 -7.92
CA ARG A 3 12.49 -1.69 -8.51
C ARG A 3 13.14 -2.73 -7.60
N ARG A 4 12.47 -3.86 -7.39
CA ARG A 4 12.93 -5.04 -6.65
C ARG A 4 13.03 -6.18 -7.66
N GLY A 5 14.24 -6.43 -8.18
CA GLY A 5 14.43 -7.39 -9.26
C GLY A 5 13.66 -7.04 -10.55
N ASN A 6 13.49 -8.03 -11.44
CA ASN A 6 12.98 -7.78 -12.79
C ASN A 6 11.43 -7.69 -12.87
N ARG A 7 10.71 -8.17 -11.85
CA ARG A 7 9.24 -8.33 -11.86
C ARG A 7 8.51 -7.75 -10.66
N SER A 8 9.17 -6.95 -9.82
CA SER A 8 8.50 -6.30 -8.69
C SER A 8 8.97 -4.88 -8.45
N VAL A 9 8.09 -4.09 -7.83
CA VAL A 9 8.29 -2.69 -7.49
C VAL A 9 7.87 -2.46 -6.04
N GLU A 10 8.73 -1.79 -5.30
CA GLU A 10 8.43 -1.27 -3.98
C GLU A 10 7.95 0.17 -4.11
N ILE A 11 6.81 0.48 -3.49
CA ILE A 11 6.20 1.81 -3.51
C ILE A 11 6.04 2.26 -2.06
N ALA A 12 6.50 3.48 -1.79
CA ALA A 12 6.27 4.18 -0.53
C ALA A 12 5.16 5.20 -0.76
N LEU A 13 3.98 4.91 -0.23
CA LEU A 13 2.82 5.80 -0.26
C LEU A 13 2.89 6.76 0.92
N ARG A 14 2.69 8.04 0.60
CA ARG A 14 2.62 9.14 1.56
C ARG A 14 1.21 9.71 1.54
N SER A 15 0.83 10.36 2.63
CA SER A 15 -0.47 11.03 2.76
C SER A 15 -1.65 10.05 2.69
N CYS A 16 -1.78 9.21 3.72
CA CYS A 16 -2.96 8.37 3.90
C CYS A 16 -4.24 9.21 3.75
N PRO A 17 -5.18 8.83 2.86
CA PRO A 17 -6.42 9.58 2.66
C PRO A 17 -7.33 9.57 3.89
N PHE A 18 -7.12 8.62 4.80
CA PHE A 18 -7.87 8.45 6.04
C PHE A 18 -7.04 8.86 7.27
N ARG A 19 -6.10 9.81 7.10
CA ARG A 19 -5.20 10.23 8.18
C ARG A 19 -5.95 10.63 9.45
N ASP A 20 -7.07 11.32 9.31
CA ASP A 20 -7.86 11.80 10.45
C ASP A 20 -8.54 10.65 11.22
N LEU A 21 -8.88 9.56 10.54
CA LEU A 21 -9.45 8.35 11.17
C LEU A 21 -8.38 7.40 11.72
N LEU A 22 -7.11 7.65 11.44
CA LEU A 22 -6.02 6.72 11.78
C LEU A 22 -5.80 6.59 13.29
N GLU A 23 -6.07 7.65 14.04
CA GLU A 23 -5.90 7.67 15.50
C GLU A 23 -6.93 6.77 16.19
N GLU A 24 -8.18 6.81 15.74
CA GLU A 24 -9.29 6.08 16.36
C GLU A 24 -9.49 4.68 15.78
N HIS A 25 -9.22 4.49 14.48
CA HIS A 25 -9.60 3.30 13.73
C HIS A 25 -8.46 2.72 12.89
N ARG A 26 -7.25 2.70 13.47
CA ARG A 26 -6.01 2.30 12.77
C ARG A 26 -6.14 1.01 11.95
N GLU A 27 -6.61 -0.07 12.56
CA GLU A 27 -6.68 -1.38 11.91
C GLU A 27 -7.62 -1.36 10.70
N LEU A 28 -8.82 -0.82 10.89
CA LEU A 28 -9.83 -0.66 9.83
C LEU A 28 -9.28 0.20 8.68
N VAL A 29 -8.69 1.35 8.98
CA VAL A 29 -8.11 2.26 7.98
C VAL A 29 -7.03 1.57 7.16
N CYS A 30 -6.13 0.82 7.81
CA CYS A 30 -5.06 0.11 7.11
C CYS A 30 -5.62 -1.02 6.23
N MET A 31 -6.66 -1.72 6.67
CA MET A 31 -7.32 -2.75 5.86
C MET A 31 -8.05 -2.16 4.65
N VAL A 32 -8.77 -1.06 4.81
CA VAL A 32 -9.44 -0.36 3.70
C VAL A 32 -8.40 0.11 2.68
N HIS A 33 -7.31 0.73 3.15
CA HIS A 33 -6.23 1.18 2.28
C HIS A 33 -5.60 0.03 1.50
N ARG A 34 -5.36 -1.12 2.15
CA ARG A 34 -4.89 -2.34 1.48
C ARG A 34 -5.84 -2.79 0.38
N GLY A 35 -7.14 -2.90 0.68
CA GLY A 35 -8.14 -3.33 -0.30
C GLY A 35 -8.25 -2.40 -1.51
N LEU A 36 -8.13 -1.08 -1.30
CA LEU A 36 -8.08 -0.10 -2.39
C LEU A 36 -6.86 -0.32 -3.30
N LEU A 37 -5.71 -0.65 -2.74
CA LEU A 37 -4.49 -0.93 -3.51
C LEU A 37 -4.62 -2.23 -4.30
N GLU A 38 -5.19 -3.27 -3.70
CA GLU A 38 -5.48 -4.54 -4.37
C GLU A 38 -6.43 -4.32 -5.57
N GLY A 39 -7.58 -3.66 -5.35
CA GLY A 39 -8.54 -3.37 -6.42
C GLY A 39 -7.97 -2.44 -7.51
N MET A 40 -7.16 -1.44 -7.16
CA MET A 40 -6.50 -0.58 -8.13
C MET A 40 -5.51 -1.35 -9.01
N LEU A 41 -4.73 -2.27 -8.41
CA LEU A 41 -3.82 -3.14 -9.16
C LEU A 41 -4.59 -4.07 -10.09
N GLU A 42 -5.64 -4.72 -9.60
CA GLU A 42 -6.50 -5.58 -10.42
C GLU A 42 -7.10 -4.84 -11.62
N GLY A 43 -7.61 -3.62 -11.41
CA GLY A 43 -8.24 -2.83 -12.47
C GLY A 43 -7.27 -2.18 -13.46
N SER A 44 -6.08 -1.75 -13.01
CA SER A 44 -5.15 -0.96 -13.84
C SER A 44 -3.96 -1.75 -14.35
N HIS A 45 -3.51 -2.76 -13.59
CA HIS A 45 -2.32 -3.56 -13.87
C HIS A 45 -2.56 -5.02 -13.48
N PRO A 46 -3.43 -5.75 -14.20
CA PRO A 46 -3.94 -7.07 -13.77
C PRO A 46 -2.88 -8.16 -13.63
N ARG A 47 -1.67 -7.93 -14.18
CA ARG A 47 -0.52 -8.83 -14.00
C ARG A 47 0.24 -8.57 -12.71
N LEU A 48 0.03 -7.45 -12.03
CA LEU A 48 0.68 -7.11 -10.77
C LEU A 48 -0.23 -7.44 -9.59
N HIS A 49 0.29 -8.18 -8.63
CA HIS A 49 -0.40 -8.47 -7.38
C HIS A 49 0.30 -7.76 -6.21
N LEU A 50 -0.49 -7.37 -5.21
CA LEU A 50 0.05 -6.86 -3.95
C LEU A 50 0.73 -8.01 -3.20
N ARG A 51 2.06 -8.00 -3.14
CA ARG A 51 2.86 -9.03 -2.47
C ARG A 51 3.06 -8.75 -0.99
N SER A 52 3.19 -7.48 -0.62
CA SER A 52 3.26 -7.05 0.78
C SER A 52 2.69 -5.65 0.97
N PHE A 53 2.19 -5.39 2.18
CA PHE A 53 1.72 -4.09 2.63
C PHE A 53 2.11 -3.89 4.09
N GLU A 54 3.06 -2.99 4.32
CA GLU A 54 3.55 -2.57 5.63
C GLU A 54 3.06 -1.15 5.91
N PRO A 55 1.99 -0.97 6.69
CA PRO A 55 1.48 0.35 7.03
C PRO A 55 2.42 1.05 8.03
N LEU A 56 2.51 2.38 7.94
CA LEU A 56 3.03 3.24 9.02
C LEU A 56 4.52 3.07 9.38
N VAL A 57 5.36 2.57 8.47
CA VAL A 57 6.77 2.19 8.71
C VAL A 57 7.73 3.34 9.03
N ASP A 58 7.41 4.59 8.64
CA ASP A 58 8.25 5.77 8.91
C ASP A 58 7.47 6.82 9.71
N ARG A 59 7.69 6.82 11.03
CA ARG A 59 7.02 7.69 12.01
C ARG A 59 5.49 7.70 11.89
N GLY A 60 4.90 6.61 11.41
CA GLY A 60 3.46 6.53 11.20
C GLY A 60 2.92 7.32 10.00
N SER A 61 3.75 7.72 9.03
CA SER A 61 3.32 8.57 7.92
C SER A 61 3.43 7.93 6.53
N VAL A 62 4.19 6.83 6.43
CA VAL A 62 4.48 6.14 5.16
C VAL A 62 3.93 4.73 5.21
N CYS A 63 3.18 4.33 4.19
CA CYS A 63 2.85 2.92 3.94
C CYS A 63 3.79 2.39 2.86
N ARG A 64 4.43 1.26 3.09
CA ARG A 64 5.27 0.59 2.11
C ARG A 64 4.51 -0.59 1.52
N LEU A 65 4.57 -0.75 0.22
CA LEU A 65 4.01 -1.91 -0.46
C LEU A 65 4.99 -2.45 -1.49
N VAL A 66 4.89 -3.75 -1.74
CA VAL A 66 5.55 -4.39 -2.87
C VAL A 66 4.47 -4.96 -3.79
N ALA A 67 4.50 -4.55 -5.05
CA ALA A 67 3.68 -5.13 -6.11
C ALA A 67 4.59 -5.90 -7.08
N GLY A 68 4.13 -7.06 -7.55
CA GLY A 68 4.91 -7.87 -8.49
C GLY A 68 4.05 -8.85 -9.25
N GLU A 69 4.54 -9.24 -10.43
CA GLU A 69 3.90 -10.26 -11.26
C GLU A 69 4.05 -11.68 -10.69
#